data_AF-A0AA37PEJ7-F1
#
_entry.id   AF-A0AA37PEJ7-F1
#
_cell.length_a   1.000
_cell.length_b   1.000
_cell.length_c   1.000
_cell.angle_alpha   90.00
_cell.angle_beta   90.00
_cell.angle_gamma   90.00
#
_symmetry.space_group_name_H-M   'P 1'
#
loop_
_entity.id
_entity.type
_entity.pdbx_description
1 polymer ?
#
loop_
_entity_poly.entity_id
_entity_poly.type
_entity_poly.pdbx_seq_one_letter_code
_entity_poly.pdbx_strand_id
1 'polypeptide(L)' 'MCTVSRFKVEDDPLVGGDELLSWACIRLDRLRPGFRFIRLMDTKNRPIEGGKLLVKIDKAVR' A
#
# COMPACT_ATOMS: atom_id res chain seq x y z
N MET A 1 10.35 17.21 -7.54
CA MET A 1 10.13 15.76 -7.75
C MET A 1 9.40 15.23 -6.52
N CYS A 2 8.23 14.59 -6.66
CA CYS A 2 7.45 14.11 -5.51
C CYS A 2 7.69 12.62 -5.30
N THR A 3 8.39 12.24 -4.22
CA THR A 3 8.62 10.82 -3.88
C THR A 3 7.34 10.17 -3.36
N VAL A 4 7.03 8.98 -3.87
CA VAL A 4 5.86 8.17 -3.47
C VAL A 4 6.31 6.80 -2.99
N SER A 5 5.57 6.25 -2.03
CA SER A 5 5.68 4.85 -1.61
C SER A 5 4.48 4.09 -2.18
N ARG A 6 4.75 2.95 -2.83
CA ARG A 6 3.74 2.07 -3.42
C ARG A 6 3.72 0.75 -2.67
N PHE A 7 2.54 0.37 -2.22
CA PHE A 7 2.25 -0.93 -1.62
C PHE A 7 1.52 -1.76 -2.67
N LYS A 8 1.92 -3.01 -2.84
CA LYS A 8 1.25 -3.99 -3.68
C LYS A 8 0.94 -5.24 -2.85
N VAL A 9 -0.19 -5.84 -3.13
CA VAL A 9 -0.61 -7.14 -2.61
C VAL A 9 -0.80 -8.02 -3.82
N GLU A 10 0.00 -9.08 -3.88
CA GLU A 10 0.07 -10.06 -4.98
C GLU A 10 -0.09 -11.44 -4.33
N ASP A 11 -0.68 -12.39 -5.03
CA ASP A 11 -0.78 -13.78 -4.56
C ASP A 11 0.55 -14.52 -4.74
N ASP A 12 0.77 -15.56 -3.95
CA ASP A 12 1.99 -16.37 -4.07
C ASP A 12 2.02 -17.08 -5.44
N PRO A 13 3.10 -16.92 -6.24
CA PRO A 13 3.20 -17.53 -7.56
C PRO A 13 3.14 -19.06 -7.55
N LEU A 14 3.38 -19.72 -6.40
CA LEU A 14 3.22 -21.16 -6.23
C LEU A 14 1.76 -21.64 -6.25
N VAL A 15 0.80 -20.76 -5.95
CA VAL A 15 -0.63 -21.10 -5.81
C VAL A 15 -1.47 -20.51 -6.95
N GLY A 16 -0.97 -19.49 -7.64
CA GLY A 16 -1.58 -19.01 -8.88
C GLY A 16 -1.18 -17.58 -9.24
N GLY A 17 -0.10 -17.45 -10.02
CA GLY A 17 0.19 -16.29 -10.90
C GLY A 17 0.57 -14.97 -10.22
N ASP A 18 1.44 -14.19 -10.89
CA ASP A 18 1.78 -12.80 -10.54
C ASP A 18 0.59 -11.83 -10.77
N GLU A 19 -0.59 -12.14 -10.23
CA GLU A 19 -1.76 -11.29 -10.34
C GLU A 19 -1.78 -10.27 -9.19
N LEU A 20 -1.68 -8.99 -9.55
CA LEU A 20 -1.87 -7.90 -8.61
C LEU A 20 -3.30 -7.94 -8.06
N LEU A 21 -3.47 -8.26 -6.79
CA LEU A 21 -4.78 -8.29 -6.14
C LEU A 21 -5.23 -6.88 -5.75
N SER A 22 -4.32 -6.11 -5.14
CA SER A 22 -4.61 -4.75 -4.70
C SER A 22 -3.36 -3.91 -4.51
N TRP A 23 -3.51 -2.59 -4.41
CA TRP A 23 -2.39 -1.67 -4.27
C TRP A 23 -2.78 -0.37 -3.57
N ALA A 24 -1.78 0.39 -3.13
CA ALA A 24 -1.95 1.77 -2.68
C ALA A 24 -0.71 2.60 -2.98
N CYS A 25 -0.88 3.86 -3.37
CA CYS A 25 0.22 4.83 -3.50
C CYS A 25 0.00 6.00 -2.54
N ILE A 26 1.02 6.32 -1.74
CA ILE A 26 0.99 7.45 -0.81
C ILE A 26 2.25 8.28 -1.02
N ARG A 27 2.09 9.61 -1.05
CA ARG A 27 3.24 10.52 -1.09
C ARG A 27 4.04 10.42 0.22
N LEU A 28 5.37 10.36 0.11
CA LEU A 28 6.26 10.16 1.25
C LEU A 28 6.21 11.30 2.28
N ASP A 29 5.86 12.50 1.84
CA ASP A 29 5.67 13.67 2.69
C ASP A 29 4.38 13.60 3.55
N ARG A 30 3.37 12.85 3.11
CA ARG A 30 2.12 12.65 3.84
C ARG A 30 2.17 11.49 4.83
N LEU A 31 3.19 10.64 4.77
CA LEU A 31 3.36 9.54 5.72
C LEU A 31 3.81 10.08 7.08
N ARG A 32 2.97 9.83 8.10
CA ARG A 32 3.24 10.18 9.50
C ARG A 32 3.75 8.94 10.25
N PRO A 33 4.73 9.08 11.16
CA PRO A 33 5.21 7.97 11.98
C PRO A 33 4.10 7.29 12.81
N GLY A 34 4.36 6.05 13.22
CA GLY A 34 3.48 5.22 14.06
C GLY A 34 2.64 4.22 13.26
N PHE A 35 1.67 3.59 13.93
CA PHE A 35 0.74 2.66 13.29
C PHE A 35 -0.33 3.40 12.48
N ARG A 36 -0.52 2.99 11.23
CA ARG A 36 -1.47 3.59 10.29
C ARG A 36 -2.18 2.52 9.46
N PHE A 37 -3.43 2.79 9.12
CA PHE A 37 -4.16 2.02 8.12
C PHE A 37 -4.00 2.67 6.75
N ILE A 38 -3.55 1.89 5.78
CA ILE A 38 -3.48 2.27 4.37
C ILE A 38 -4.65 1.60 3.66
N ARG A 39 -5.51 2.39 3.01
CA ARG A 39 -6.62 1.86 2.22
C ARG A 39 -6.11 1.32 0.89
N LEU A 40 -6.55 0.13 0.54
CA LEU A 40 -6.19 -0.54 -0.70
C LEU A 40 -7.19 -0.22 -1.82
N MET A 41 -6.65 -0.24 -3.03
CA MET A 41 -7.35 -0.08 -4.29
C MET A 41 -7.29 -1.40 -5.05
N ASP A 42 -8.35 -1.74 -5.77
CA ASP A 42 -8.32 -2.87 -6.68
C ASP A 42 -7.55 -2.54 -7.97
N THR A 43 -7.43 -3.53 -8.87
CA THR A 43 -6.79 -3.40 -10.19
C THR A 43 -7.49 -2.40 -11.12
N LYS A 44 -8.73 -2.02 -10.82
CA LYS A 44 -9.53 -1.04 -11.57
C LYS A 44 -9.52 0.34 -10.92
N ASN A 45 -8.60 0.59 -9.98
CA ASN A 45 -8.47 1.84 -9.24
C ASN A 45 -9.72 2.21 -8.43
N ARG A 46 -10.44 1.21 -7.91
CA ARG A 46 -11.59 1.41 -7.01
C ARG A 46 -11.18 1.11 -5.57
N PRO A 47 -11.63 1.90 -4.59
CA PRO A 47 -11.41 1.58 -3.18
C PRO A 47 -12.05 0.23 -2.84
N ILE A 48 -11.30 -0.66 -2.18
CA ILE A 48 -11.84 -1.93 -1.69
C ILE A 48 -12.52 -1.66 -0.34
N GLU A 49 -13.79 -2.03 -0.23
CA GLU A 49 -14.50 -1.94 1.05
C GLU A 49 -13.83 -2.87 2.08
N GLY A 50 -13.47 -2.32 3.24
CA GLY A 50 -12.72 -3.05 4.26
C GLY A 50 -11.23 -3.33 3.93
N GLY A 51 -10.81 -3.20 2.67
CA GLY A 51 -9.43 -3.44 2.23
C GLY A 51 -8.44 -2.45 2.83
N LYS A 52 -7.71 -2.87 3.87
CA LYS A 52 -6.76 -2.03 4.59
C LYS A 52 -5.51 -2.82 4.98
N LEU A 53 -4.35 -2.17 4.89
CA LEU A 53 -3.10 -2.66 5.47
C LEU A 53 -2.79 -1.88 6.76
N LEU A 54 -2.56 -2.59 7.86
CA LEU A 54 -1.98 -2.01 9.05
C LEU A 54 -0.45 -1.99 8.89
N VAL A 55 0.15 -0.81 8.93
CA VAL A 55 1.59 -0.64 8.81
C VAL A 55 2.13 0.14 10.00
N LYS A 56 3.35 -0.21 10.45
CA LYS A 56 4.14 0.65 11.34
C LYS A 56 5.09 1.46 10.48
N ILE A 57 5.00 2.78 10.56
CA ILE A 57 5.86 3.70 9.82
C ILE A 57 6.88 4.27 10.80
N ASP A 58 8.14 3.93 10.61
CA ASP A 58 9.27 4.57 11.29
C ASP A 58 10.00 5.44 10.26
N LYS A 59 10.02 6.76 10.47
CA LYS A 59 10.65 7.73 9.56
C LYS A 59 11.77 8.46 10.29
N ALA A 60 13.01 8.25 9.84
CA ALA A 60 14.13 9.10 10.23
C ALA A 60 14.10 10.38 9.39
N VAL A 61 13.60 11.47 9.97
CA VAL A 61 13.74 12.80 9.39
C VAL A 61 15.06 13.35 9.91
N ARG A 62 16.01 13.57 9.01
CA ARG A 62 17.31 14.17 9.32
C ARG A 62 17.24 15.68 9.10
#